data_AF-A0A2V7BM81-F1
#
_entry.id   AF-A0A2V7BM81-F1
#
_cell.length_a   1.000
_cell.length_b   1.000
_cell.length_c   1.000
_cell.angle_alpha   90.00
_cell.angle_beta   90.00
_cell.angle_gamma   90.00
#
_symmetry.space_group_name_H-M   'P 1'
#
loop_
_entity.id
_entity.type
_entity.pdbx_description
1 polymer ?
#
loop_
_entity_poly.entity_id
_entity_poly.type
_entity_poly.pdbx_seq_one_letter_code
_entity_poly.pdbx_strand_id
1 'polypeptide(L)'
;MAKASASSARGGRAGRSGRPMRRRPGIDFSDIPEASPAQLRTMRRVGRPPLGAEARRLIAIRIDPQVLDAVRREAKRRGLGYQSLINDLLAKHIERVRSA
;
A
#
# COMPACT_ATOMS: atom_id res chain seq x y z
N MET A 1 -37.74 8.22 -14.15
CA MET A 1 -36.50 7.82 -14.87
C MET A 1 -35.94 6.56 -14.21
N ALA A 2 -36.12 5.40 -14.83
CA ALA A 2 -35.62 4.13 -14.30
C ALA A 2 -34.23 3.82 -14.89
N LYS A 3 -33.23 3.63 -14.04
CA LYS A 3 -31.90 3.14 -14.44
C LYS A 3 -32.00 1.64 -14.70
N ALA A 4 -31.87 1.24 -15.96
CA ALA A 4 -31.76 -0.17 -16.33
C ALA A 4 -30.43 -0.75 -15.80
N SER A 5 -30.55 -1.91 -15.19
CA SER A 5 -29.52 -2.76 -14.58
C SER A 5 -28.28 -2.96 -15.44
N ALA A 6 -27.11 -2.67 -14.88
CA ALA A 6 -25.82 -3.04 -15.48
C ALA A 6 -25.59 -4.55 -15.30
N SER A 7 -25.47 -5.26 -16.41
CA SER A 7 -25.12 -6.69 -16.46
C SER A 7 -23.79 -6.93 -15.74
N SER A 8 -23.80 -7.83 -14.74
CA SER A 8 -22.63 -8.28 -13.99
C SER A 8 -21.95 -9.51 -14.61
N ALA A 9 -22.17 -9.76 -15.90
CA ALA A 9 -21.48 -10.83 -16.61
C ALA A 9 -19.98 -10.56 -16.57
N ARG A 10 -19.24 -11.39 -15.82
CA ARG A 10 -17.77 -11.43 -15.89
C ARG A 10 -17.43 -11.82 -17.33
N GLY A 11 -17.10 -10.83 -18.16
CA GLY A 11 -16.59 -11.09 -19.50
C GLY A 11 -15.44 -12.09 -19.40
N GLY A 12 -15.60 -13.23 -20.08
CA GLY A 12 -14.52 -14.21 -20.19
C GLY A 12 -13.26 -13.54 -20.73
N ARG A 13 -12.08 -13.98 -20.29
CA ARG A 13 -10.83 -13.45 -20.82
C ARG A 13 -10.84 -13.63 -22.34
N ALA A 14 -10.66 -12.53 -23.07
CA ALA A 14 -10.42 -12.59 -24.51
C ALA A 14 -9.26 -13.58 -24.75
N GLY A 15 -9.53 -14.63 -25.54
CA GLY A 15 -8.50 -15.58 -25.94
C GLY A 15 -7.33 -14.81 -26.56
N ARG A 16 -6.11 -15.11 -26.13
CA ARG A 16 -4.91 -14.36 -26.52
C ARG A 16 -4.61 -14.61 -28.00
N SER A 17 -5.24 -13.88 -28.91
CA SER A 17 -4.93 -13.94 -30.35
C SER A 17 -3.72 -13.04 -30.65
N GLY A 18 -2.54 -13.48 -30.22
CA GLY A 18 -1.28 -12.82 -30.54
C GLY A 18 -0.30 -13.84 -31.10
N ARG A 19 0.34 -13.53 -32.24
CA ARG A 19 1.49 -14.30 -32.72
C ARG A 19 2.52 -14.41 -31.58
N PRO A 20 3.18 -15.57 -31.39
CA PRO A 20 4.25 -15.70 -30.40
C PRO A 20 5.29 -14.59 -30.63
N MET A 21 5.58 -13.83 -29.59
CA MET A 21 6.64 -12.82 -29.65
C MET A 21 7.95 -13.58 -29.94
N ARG A 22 8.58 -13.30 -31.09
CA ARG A 22 9.88 -13.91 -31.44
C ARG A 22 10.84 -13.62 -30.29
N ARG A 23 11.46 -14.66 -29.73
CA ARG A 23 12.49 -14.50 -28.69
C ARG A 23 13.59 -13.62 -29.29
N ARG A 24 13.76 -12.41 -28.76
CA ARG A 24 14.90 -11.57 -29.13
C ARG A 24 16.18 -12.28 -28.65
N PRO A 25 17.26 -12.29 -29.46
CA PRO A 25 18.59 -12.64 -28.96
C PRO A 25 18.92 -11.80 -27.73
N GLY A 26 19.71 -12.37 -26.83
CA GLY A 26 19.95 -11.87 -25.47
C GLY A 26 20.12 -10.35 -25.38
N ILE A 27 19.49 -9.77 -24.37
CA ILE A 27 19.66 -8.35 -24.04
C ILE A 27 21.13 -8.19 -23.59
N ASP A 28 21.84 -7.25 -24.21
CA ASP A 28 23.15 -6.82 -23.74
C ASP A 28 22.96 -5.92 -22.51
N PHE A 29 23.62 -6.26 -21.41
CA PHE A 29 23.59 -5.53 -20.15
C PHE A 29 24.96 -4.92 -19.80
N SER A 30 25.91 -4.90 -20.74
CA SER A 30 27.27 -4.41 -20.51
C SER A 30 27.33 -2.93 -20.10
N ASP A 31 26.30 -2.15 -20.46
CA ASP A 31 26.12 -0.74 -20.12
C ASP A 31 25.48 -0.50 -18.74
N ILE A 32 24.92 -1.53 -18.11
CA ILE A 32 24.21 -1.43 -16.83
C ILE A 32 24.90 -2.33 -15.80
N PRO A 33 25.94 -1.83 -15.10
CA PRO A 33 26.61 -2.60 -14.07
C PRO A 33 25.70 -2.84 -12.86
N GLU A 34 25.91 -3.97 -12.17
CA GLU A 34 25.19 -4.26 -10.92
C GLU A 34 25.48 -3.19 -9.86
N ALA A 35 24.43 -2.74 -9.16
CA ALA A 35 24.57 -1.76 -8.09
C ALA A 35 25.26 -2.38 -6.86
N SER A 36 26.25 -1.68 -6.32
CA SER A 36 26.93 -2.13 -5.09
C SER A 36 25.98 -2.13 -3.88
N PRO A 37 26.25 -2.94 -2.83
CA PRO A 37 25.46 -2.93 -1.60
C PRO A 37 25.38 -1.55 -0.93
N ALA A 38 26.45 -0.74 -1.04
CA ALA A 38 26.46 0.63 -0.52
C ALA A 38 25.51 1.54 -1.30
N GLN A 39 25.54 1.48 -2.64
CA GLN A 39 24.61 2.24 -3.49
C GLN A 39 23.17 1.84 -3.21
N LEU A 40 22.86 0.54 -3.15
CA LEU A 40 21.52 0.03 -2.86
C LEU A 40 20.96 0.54 -1.52
N ARG A 41 21.79 0.67 -0.48
CA ARG A 41 21.38 1.20 0.83
C ARG A 41 20.98 2.67 0.79
N THR A 42 21.60 3.46 -0.09
CA THR A 42 21.32 4.90 -0.24
C THR A 42 20.13 5.19 -1.15
N MET A 43 19.70 4.23 -1.96
CA MET A 43 18.57 4.42 -2.86
C MET A 43 17.27 4.61 -2.09
N ARG A 44 16.48 5.61 -2.49
CA ARG A 44 15.13 5.81 -1.98
C ARG A 44 14.27 4.61 -2.34
N ARG A 45 13.73 3.90 -1.34
CA ARG A 45 12.73 2.86 -1.59
C ARG A 45 11.51 3.48 -2.26
N VAL A 46 11.30 3.14 -3.52
CA VAL A 46 10.10 3.47 -4.28
C VAL A 46 9.26 2.20 -4.37
N GLY A 47 8.10 2.18 -3.71
CA GLY A 47 7.25 0.99 -3.65
C GLY A 47 6.34 0.94 -2.44
N ARG A 48 5.78 -0.24 -2.16
CA ARG A 48 4.91 -0.46 -1.00
C ARG A 48 5.69 -0.14 0.29
N PRO A 49 5.16 0.68 1.20
CA PRO A 49 5.74 0.89 2.51
C PRO A 49 5.94 -0.46 3.23
N PRO A 50 7.03 -0.63 4.00
CA PRO A 50 7.24 -1.84 4.77
C PRO A 50 6.07 -2.07 5.73
N LEU A 51 5.54 -3.29 5.77
CA LEU A 51 4.35 -3.64 6.57
C LEU A 51 4.65 -3.85 8.06
N GLY A 52 5.90 -3.69 8.50
CA GLY A 52 6.36 -4.06 9.84
C GLY A 52 6.76 -5.53 9.93
N ALA A 53 6.90 -6.05 11.16
CA ALA A 53 7.22 -7.45 11.42
C ALA A 53 6.08 -8.41 11.04
N GLU A 54 4.83 -7.96 11.20
CA GLU A 54 3.63 -8.69 10.79
C GLU A 54 2.70 -7.81 9.95
N ALA A 55 1.89 -8.43 9.09
CA ALA A 55 0.83 -7.73 8.39
C ALA A 55 -0.24 -7.21 9.36
N ARG A 56 -0.84 -6.06 9.02
CA ARG A 56 -1.94 -5.49 9.82
C ARG A 56 -3.14 -6.43 9.82
N ARG A 57 -3.72 -6.65 11.00
CA ARG A 57 -4.96 -7.42 11.18
C ARG A 57 -6.17 -6.51 10.95
N LEU A 58 -7.11 -6.95 10.11
CA LEU A 58 -8.35 -6.22 9.88
C LEU A 58 -9.31 -6.51 11.03
N ILE A 59 -9.68 -5.47 11.78
CA ILE A 59 -10.64 -5.53 12.87
C ILE A 59 -11.71 -4.45 12.68
N ALA A 60 -12.90 -4.70 13.21
CA ALA A 60 -13.94 -3.69 13.31
C ALA A 60 -13.92 -3.11 14.74
N ILE A 61 -13.74 -1.80 14.86
CA ILE A 61 -13.82 -1.06 16.12
C ILE A 61 -14.85 0.06 15.98
N ARG A 62 -15.68 0.23 17.01
CA ARG A 62 -16.56 1.41 17.11
C ARG A 62 -15.75 2.55 17.72
N ILE A 63 -15.73 3.69 17.07
CA ILE A 63 -15.04 4.91 17.52
C ILE A 63 -16.10 6.00 17.65
N ASP A 64 -16.01 6.78 18.72
CA ASP A 64 -16.85 7.97 18.88
C ASP A 64 -16.71 8.90 17.66
N PRO A 65 -17.80 9.43 17.09
CA PRO A 65 -17.75 10.27 15.88
C PRO A 65 -16.85 11.50 16.03
N GLN A 66 -16.86 12.16 17.20
CA GLN A 66 -16.07 13.36 17.44
C GLN A 66 -14.57 13.03 17.50
N VAL A 67 -14.23 11.89 18.09
CA VAL A 67 -12.86 11.36 18.11
C VAL A 67 -12.38 11.06 16.69
N LEU A 68 -13.21 10.39 15.88
CA LEU A 68 -12.87 10.06 14.50
C LEU A 68 -12.61 11.33 13.68
N ASP A 69 -13.43 12.37 13.84
CA ASP A 69 -13.26 13.64 13.13
C ASP A 69 -12.01 14.40 13.58
N ALA A 70 -11.71 14.40 14.88
CA ALA A 70 -10.48 14.99 15.39
C ALA A 70 -9.23 14.31 14.79
N VAL A 71 -9.22 12.98 14.75
CA VAL A 71 -8.13 12.19 14.15
C VAL A 71 -8.01 12.46 12.65
N ARG A 72 -9.11 12.57 11.91
CA ARG A 72 -9.09 12.89 10.47
C ARG A 72 -8.48 14.27 10.20
N ARG A 73 -8.86 15.29 10.97
CA ARG A 73 -8.29 16.64 10.86
C ARG A 73 -6.79 16.63 11.16
N GLU A 74 -6.39 15.93 12.21
CA GLU A 74 -4.99 15.79 12.62
C GLU A 74 -4.16 15.08 11.52
N ALA A 75 -4.67 13.98 11.00
CA ALA A 75 -4.00 13.20 9.96
C ALA A 75 -3.79 14.02 8.69
N LYS A 76 -4.80 14.80 8.27
CA LYS A 76 -4.68 15.74 7.15
C LYS A 76 -3.57 16.76 7.38
N ARG A 77 -3.48 17.35 8.58
CA ARG A 77 -2.44 18.34 8.91
C ARG A 77 -1.03 17.75 8.84
N ARG A 78 -0.88 16.45 9.16
CA ARG A 78 0.40 15.73 9.13
C ARG A 78 0.72 15.09 7.77
N GLY A 79 -0.19 15.15 6.79
CA GLY A 79 -0.04 14.42 5.52
C GLY A 79 -0.06 12.89 5.69
N LEU A 80 -0.71 12.38 6.74
CA LEU A 80 -0.80 10.95 7.03
C LEU A 80 -2.21 10.43 6.78
N GLY A 81 -2.34 9.11 6.54
CA GLY A 81 -3.64 8.45 6.56
C GLY A 81 -4.20 8.36 7.98
N TYR A 82 -5.50 8.65 8.16
CA TYR A 82 -6.13 8.63 9.50
C TYR A 82 -5.99 7.27 10.20
N GLN A 83 -6.06 6.16 9.45
CA GLN A 83 -5.84 4.81 9.99
C GLN A 83 -4.41 4.61 10.49
N SER A 84 -3.40 5.16 9.81
CA SER A 84 -2.02 5.10 10.27
C SER A 84 -1.87 5.89 11.57
N LEU A 85 -2.47 7.09 11.64
CA LEU A 85 -2.45 7.90 12.85
C LEU A 85 -3.12 7.20 14.05
N ILE A 86 -4.25 6.51 13.84
CA ILE A 86 -4.89 5.70 14.90
C ILE A 86 -3.91 4.65 15.43
N ASN A 87 -3.25 3.91 14.54
CA ASN A 87 -2.29 2.88 14.96
C ASN A 87 -1.11 3.50 15.74
N ASP A 88 -0.57 4.62 15.29
CA ASP A 88 0.54 5.29 15.97
C ASP A 88 0.15 5.78 17.37
N LEU A 89 -1.06 6.34 17.51
CA LEU A 89 -1.60 6.79 18.79
C LEU A 89 -1.77 5.63 19.77
N LEU A 90 -2.33 4.50 19.30
CA LEU A 90 -2.50 3.30 20.12
C LEU A 90 -1.16 2.71 20.54
N ALA A 91 -0.20 2.58 19.61
CA ALA A 91 1.14 2.07 19.91
C ALA A 91 1.83 2.89 21.01
N LYS A 92 1.86 4.23 20.84
CA LYS A 92 2.44 5.15 21.83
C LYS A 92 1.75 5.08 23.19
N HIS A 93 0.43 4.96 23.20
CA HIS A 93 -0.31 4.84 24.45
C HIS A 93 0.06 3.55 25.20
N ILE A 94 0.16 2.43 24.49
CA ILE A 94 0.54 1.14 25.07
C ILE A 94 2.00 1.14 25.56
N GLU A 95 2.93 1.77 24.84
CA GLU A 95 4.32 1.94 25.30
C GLU A 95 4.39 2.76 26.59
N ARG A 96 3.64 3.88 26.65
CA ARG A 96 3.56 4.73 27.84
C ARG A 96 2.96 3.99 29.04
N VAL A 97 1.90 3.20 28.84
CA VAL A 97 1.27 2.42 29.90
C VAL A 97 2.18 1.30 30.40
N ARG A 98 2.99 0.69 29.52
CA ARG A 98 3.96 -0.34 29.93
C ARG A 98 5.18 0.20 30.68
N SER A 99 5.47 1.49 30.52
CA SER A 99 6.62 2.15 31.14
C SER A 99 6.27 2.86 32.45
N ALA A 100 5.00 2.85 32.84
CA ALA A 100 4.48 3.42 34.08
C ALA A 100 4.16 2.31 35.08
#